data_AF-A0A9R1QMQ8-F1
#
_entry.id   AF-A0A9R1QMQ8-F1
#
_cell.length_a   1.000
_cell.length_b   1.000
_cell.length_c   1.000
_cell.angle_alpha   90.00
_cell.angle_beta   90.00
_cell.angle_gamma   90.00
#
_symmetry.space_group_name_H-M   'P 1'
#
loop_
_entity.id
_entity.type
_entity.pdbx_description
1 polymer ?
#
loop_
_entity_poly.entity_id
_entity_poly.type
_entity_poly.pdbx_seq_one_letter_code
_entity_poly.pdbx_strand_id
1 'polypeptide(L)'
;MANHGAAALLIASVLVVAVAVTIADARITGQLQRGSINGVYALTKAVPALTCNKVSAVQTGETCSSLAESAGLSQEDFLGFNPNINCVRIFVGQWVCLDASSA
;
A
#
# COMPACT_ATOMS: atom_id res chain seq x y z
N MET A 1 11.53 64.36 1.09
CA MET A 1 12.50 63.60 0.28
C MET A 1 13.14 62.57 1.21
N ALA A 2 12.46 61.44 1.46
CA ALA A 2 12.53 60.17 0.74
C ALA A 2 13.26 59.12 1.61
N ASN A 3 12.62 58.66 2.69
CA ASN A 3 13.03 57.45 3.42
C ASN A 3 12.30 56.17 2.93
N HIS A 4 11.54 56.29 1.83
CA HIS A 4 10.71 55.22 1.28
C HIS A 4 11.51 54.07 0.62
N GLY A 5 12.84 54.24 0.44
CA GLY A 5 13.69 53.23 -0.21
C GLY A 5 13.93 51.98 0.63
N ALA A 6 14.17 52.13 1.93
CA ALA A 6 14.45 51.00 2.82
C ALA A 6 13.17 50.19 3.14
N ALA A 7 12.04 50.88 3.31
CA ALA A 7 10.75 50.22 3.54
C ALA A 7 10.30 49.41 2.32
N ALA A 8 10.48 49.94 1.09
CA ALA A 8 10.13 49.23 -0.13
C ALA A 8 10.99 47.95 -0.36
N LEU A 9 12.28 47.99 0.00
CA LEU A 9 13.18 46.83 -0.09
C LEU A 9 12.84 45.72 0.91
N LEU A 10 12.44 46.09 2.13
CA LEU A 10 12.00 45.14 3.16
C LEU A 10 10.63 44.54 2.82
N ILE A 11 9.72 45.32 2.24
CA ILE A 11 8.41 44.82 1.81
C ILE A 11 8.56 43.87 0.61
N ALA A 12 9.46 44.18 -0.34
CA ALA A 12 9.73 43.33 -1.48
C ALA A 12 10.37 41.98 -1.10
N SER A 13 11.30 41.97 -0.15
CA SER A 13 11.92 40.71 0.33
C SER A 13 10.93 39.83 1.10
N VAL A 14 10.03 40.44 1.89
CA VAL A 14 8.96 39.73 2.59
C VAL A 14 7.94 39.13 1.61
N LEU A 15 7.56 39.86 0.55
CA LEU A 15 6.65 39.35 -0.48
C LEU A 15 7.24 38.16 -1.26
N VAL A 16 8.53 38.22 -1.63
CA VAL A 16 9.21 37.16 -2.39
C VAL A 16 9.34 35.88 -1.56
N VAL A 17 9.64 36.00 -0.26
CA VAL A 17 9.72 34.85 0.65
C VAL A 17 8.33 34.23 0.88
N ALA A 18 7.28 35.04 0.99
CA ALA A 18 5.91 34.55 1.14
C ALA A 18 5.42 33.79 -0.11
N VAL A 19 5.72 34.28 -1.32
CA VAL A 19 5.37 33.60 -2.58
C VAL A 19 6.14 32.28 -2.73
N ALA A 20 7.42 32.22 -2.33
CA ALA A 20 8.23 31.00 -2.39
C ALA A 20 7.77 29.89 -1.41
N VAL A 21 7.24 30.25 -0.24
CA VAL A 21 6.74 29.27 0.75
C VAL A 21 5.42 28.63 0.31
N THR A 22 4.63 29.29 -0.55
CA THR A 22 3.36 28.73 -1.08
C THR A 22 3.52 27.74 -2.24
N ILE A 23 4.73 27.55 -2.78
CA ILE A 23 5.00 26.64 -3.91
C ILE A 23 5.62 25.30 -3.48
N ALA A 24 5.84 25.08 -2.19
CA ALA A 24 6.28 23.77 -1.67
C ALA A 24 5.08 22.85 -1.44
N ASP A 25 4.79 22.03 -2.44
CA ASP A 25 4.05 20.74 -2.41
C ASP A 25 2.95 20.55 -1.34
N ALA A 26 1.70 20.71 -1.75
CA ALA A 26 0.58 20.01 -1.12
C ALA A 26 0.32 18.66 -1.84
N ARG A 27 1.27 17.71 -1.73
CA ARG A 27 0.97 16.29 -1.96
C ARG A 27 0.38 15.70 -0.67
N ILE A 28 -0.83 16.11 -0.34
CA ILE A 28 -1.64 15.45 0.70
C ILE A 28 -2.57 14.45 -0.01
N THR A 29 -2.03 13.27 -0.29
CA THR A 29 -2.83 12.08 -0.56
C THR A 29 -2.08 10.87 -0.05
N GLY A 30 -2.43 10.43 1.17
CA GLY A 30 -2.24 9.03 1.56
C GLY A 30 -1.12 8.68 2.54
N GLN A 31 -0.77 9.51 3.51
CA GLN A 31 -0.07 9.02 4.71
C GLN A 31 -0.98 9.19 5.94
N LEU A 32 -1.77 8.15 6.23
CA LEU A 32 -2.16 7.87 7.61
C LEU A 32 -0.90 7.46 8.38
N GLN A 33 -0.01 8.40 8.68
CA GLN A 33 1.06 8.19 9.64
C GLN A 33 0.45 8.22 11.03
N ARG A 34 -0.11 7.07 11.39
CA ARG A 34 -0.49 6.72 12.76
C ARG A 34 0.79 6.69 13.59
N GLY A 35 0.97 7.72 14.41
CA GLY A 35 1.71 7.75 15.67
C GLY A 35 3.03 6.98 15.72
N SER A 36 4.13 7.72 15.63
CA SER A 36 5.42 7.29 16.17
C SER A 36 5.28 7.07 17.68
N ILE A 37 5.15 5.81 18.11
CA ILE A 37 5.49 5.42 19.47
C ILE A 37 6.93 4.89 19.46
N ASN A 38 7.75 5.46 20.33
CA ASN A 38 9.15 5.10 20.49
C ASN A 38 9.31 3.59 20.74
N GLY A 39 9.86 2.86 19.76
CA GLY A 39 10.65 1.65 20.02
C GLY A 39 9.97 0.28 20.09
N VAL A 40 8.76 0.06 19.56
CA VAL A 40 8.12 -1.29 19.61
C VAL A 40 7.61 -1.85 18.26
N TYR A 41 7.52 -1.05 17.18
CA TYR A 41 7.02 -1.54 15.87
C TYR A 41 8.03 -1.57 14.72
N ALA A 42 9.33 -1.65 15.01
CA ALA A 42 10.35 -1.83 13.97
C ALA A 42 10.50 -3.31 13.52
N LEU A 43 9.41 -4.09 13.39
CA LEU A 43 9.48 -5.55 13.20
C LEU A 43 8.57 -6.18 12.14
N THR A 44 8.05 -5.42 11.17
CA THR A 44 7.52 -6.06 9.95
C THR A 44 8.17 -5.45 8.74
N LYS A 45 9.12 -6.20 8.15
CA LYS A 45 9.43 -6.03 6.73
C LYS A 45 8.09 -6.06 6.00
N ALA A 46 7.77 -5.01 5.27
CA ALA A 46 6.53 -4.97 4.49
C ALA A 46 6.52 -6.20 3.57
N VAL A 47 5.49 -7.03 3.69
CA VAL A 47 5.25 -8.10 2.70
C VAL A 47 4.92 -7.37 1.40
N PRO A 48 5.69 -7.58 0.32
CA PRO A 48 5.38 -6.97 -0.96
C PRO A 48 3.93 -7.26 -1.33
N ALA A 49 3.24 -6.26 -1.87
CA ALA A 49 1.90 -6.50 -2.41
C ALA A 49 2.02 -7.60 -3.48
N LEU A 50 1.11 -8.57 -3.46
CA LEU A 50 1.08 -9.64 -4.45
C LEU A 50 0.12 -9.30 -5.59
N THR A 51 0.55 -9.54 -6.82
CA THR A 51 -0.30 -9.55 -8.01
C THR A 51 -0.69 -10.99 -8.32
N CYS A 52 -1.98 -11.26 -8.44
CA CYS A 52 -2.45 -12.57 -8.86
C CYS A 52 -2.33 -12.73 -10.38
N ASN A 53 -1.51 -13.67 -10.83
CA ASN A 53 -1.27 -13.95 -12.24
C ASN A 53 -2.22 -15.02 -12.80
N LYS A 54 -2.71 -15.93 -11.94
CA LYS A 54 -3.64 -16.99 -12.33
C LYS A 54 -4.78 -17.11 -11.33
N VAL A 55 -5.98 -16.78 -11.80
CA VAL A 55 -7.22 -16.90 -11.03
C VAL A 55 -7.96 -18.17 -11.46
N SER A 56 -8.56 -18.87 -10.50
CA SER A 56 -9.43 -20.04 -10.74
C SER A 56 -10.69 -19.96 -9.87
N ALA A 57 -11.81 -20.47 -10.38
CA ALA A 57 -13.00 -20.68 -9.58
C ALA A 57 -12.96 -22.09 -9.00
N VAL A 58 -13.26 -22.22 -7.70
CA VAL A 58 -13.40 -23.52 -7.02
C VAL A 58 -14.48 -24.35 -7.70
N GLN A 59 -14.17 -25.59 -8.02
CA GLN A 59 -15.05 -26.59 -8.62
C GLN A 59 -15.59 -27.56 -7.56
N THR A 60 -16.60 -28.34 -7.95
CA THR A 60 -17.19 -29.37 -7.08
C THR A 60 -16.15 -30.38 -6.61
N GLY A 61 -16.05 -30.57 -5.29
CA GLY A 61 -15.14 -31.53 -4.68
C GLY A 61 -13.72 -31.01 -4.42
N GLU A 62 -13.39 -29.79 -4.83
CA GLU A 62 -12.09 -29.19 -4.54
C GLU A 62 -12.00 -28.68 -3.10
N THR A 63 -10.80 -28.80 -2.54
CA THR A 63 -10.41 -28.27 -1.23
C THR A 63 -9.23 -27.32 -1.42
N CYS A 64 -8.88 -26.54 -0.40
CA CYS A 64 -7.65 -25.74 -0.45
C CYS A 64 -6.41 -26.59 -0.75
N SER A 65 -6.33 -27.82 -0.20
CA SER A 65 -5.19 -28.72 -0.42
C SER A 65 -5.12 -29.17 -1.87
N SER A 66 -6.24 -29.62 -2.46
CA SER A 66 -6.23 -30.06 -3.87
C SER A 66 -5.96 -28.91 -4.83
N LEU A 67 -6.43 -27.70 -4.53
CA LEU A 67 -6.16 -26.50 -5.32
C LEU A 67 -4.68 -26.10 -5.25
N ALA A 68 -4.09 -26.11 -4.05
CA ALA A 68 -2.66 -25.87 -3.85
C ALA A 68 -1.81 -26.90 -4.61
N GLU A 69 -2.12 -28.19 -4.45
CA GLU A 69 -1.45 -29.28 -5.16
C GLU A 69 -1.55 -29.13 -6.69
N SER A 70 -2.72 -28.73 -7.21
CA SER A 70 -2.92 -28.50 -8.66
C SER A 70 -2.03 -27.38 -9.22
N ALA A 71 -1.59 -26.46 -8.35
CA ALA A 71 -0.71 -25.34 -8.66
C ALA A 71 0.76 -25.63 -8.31
N GLY A 72 1.07 -26.80 -7.75
CA GLY A 72 2.41 -27.12 -7.25
C GLY A 72 2.82 -26.31 -6.02
N LEU A 73 1.84 -25.83 -5.24
CA LEU A 73 2.05 -25.02 -4.04
C LEU A 73 1.90 -25.87 -2.78
N SER A 74 2.57 -25.44 -1.71
CA SER A 74 2.18 -25.84 -0.37
C SER A 74 0.84 -25.18 0.01
N GLN A 75 0.13 -25.74 0.99
CA GLN A 75 -1.11 -25.12 1.47
C GLN A 75 -0.86 -23.74 2.12
N GLU A 76 0.30 -23.56 2.76
CA GLU A 76 0.73 -22.30 3.34
C GLU A 76 0.98 -21.22 2.27
N ASP A 77 1.63 -21.55 1.15
CA ASP A 77 1.83 -20.63 0.03
C ASP A 77 0.49 -20.25 -0.62
N PHE A 78 -0.39 -21.23 -0.85
CA PHE A 78 -1.74 -20.98 -1.36
C PHE A 78 -2.53 -20.02 -0.47
N LEU A 79 -2.46 -20.18 0.86
CA LEU A 79 -3.10 -19.26 1.80
C LEU A 79 -2.41 -17.89 1.86
N GLY A 80 -1.10 -17.83 1.60
CA GLY A 80 -0.37 -16.58 1.42
C GLY A 80 -0.87 -15.77 0.21
N PHE A 81 -1.21 -16.45 -0.88
CA PHE A 81 -1.80 -15.81 -2.06
C PHE A 81 -3.27 -15.43 -1.85
N ASN A 82 -3.94 -16.09 -0.90
CA ASN A 82 -5.36 -15.97 -0.65
C ASN A 82 -5.69 -15.70 0.82
N PRO A 83 -5.23 -14.58 1.41
CA PRO A 83 -5.34 -14.33 2.85
C PRO A 83 -6.79 -14.18 3.35
N ASN A 84 -7.76 -14.05 2.45
CA ASN A 84 -9.18 -13.94 2.76
C ASN A 84 -9.93 -15.29 2.75
N ILE A 85 -9.26 -16.40 2.41
CA ILE A 85 -9.91 -17.72 2.32
C ILE A 85 -9.98 -18.39 3.69
N ASN A 86 -11.16 -18.97 3.98
CA ASN A 86 -11.34 -19.96 5.04
C ASN A 86 -11.52 -21.34 4.42
N CYS A 87 -10.53 -22.21 4.54
CA CYS A 87 -10.54 -23.54 3.93
C CYS A 87 -11.66 -24.47 4.43
N VAL A 88 -12.20 -24.24 5.63
CA VAL A 88 -13.32 -25.02 6.17
C VAL A 88 -14.65 -24.60 5.52
N ARG A 89 -14.69 -23.41 4.91
CA ARG A 89 -15.90 -22.82 4.31
C ARG A 89 -15.71 -22.45 2.84
N ILE A 90 -14.75 -23.07 2.17
CA ILE A 90 -14.55 -22.88 0.73
C ILE A 90 -15.77 -23.42 -0.03
N PHE A 91 -16.19 -22.74 -1.09
CA PHE A 91 -17.41 -23.07 -1.82
C PHE A 91 -17.21 -22.98 -3.33
N VAL A 92 -18.00 -23.74 -4.08
CA VAL A 92 -17.98 -23.76 -5.55
C VAL A 92 -18.26 -22.36 -6.10
N GLY A 93 -17.43 -21.91 -7.04
CA GLY A 93 -17.50 -20.57 -7.63
C GLY A 93 -16.71 -19.50 -6.89
N GLN A 94 -16.11 -19.81 -5.73
CA GLN A 94 -15.21 -18.88 -5.07
C GLN A 94 -13.94 -18.67 -5.92
N TRP A 95 -13.53 -17.42 -6.12
CA TRP A 95 -12.30 -17.11 -6.84
C TRP A 95 -11.09 -17.25 -5.93
N VAL A 96 -10.06 -17.95 -6.43
CA VAL A 96 -8.79 -18.18 -5.75
C VAL A 96 -7.63 -17.87 -6.68
N CYS A 97 -6.52 -17.45 -6.12
CA CYS A 97 -5.26 -17.24 -6.80
C CYS A 97 -4.40 -18.51 -6.73
N LEU A 98 -3.90 -18.96 -7.87
CA LEU A 98 -3.05 -20.15 -8.00
C LEU A 98 -1.61 -19.82 -8.40
N ASP A 99 -1.34 -18.58 -8.81
CA ASP A 99 0.01 -18.07 -9.08
C ASP A 99 0.06 -16.58 -8.78
N ALA A 100 1.08 -16.13 -8.05
CA ALA A 100 1.24 -14.74 -7.66
C ALA A 100 2.70 -14.30 -7.74
N SER A 101 2.91 -13.04 -8.10
CA SER A 101 4.22 -12.37 -8.11
C SER A 101 4.21 -11.16 -7.18
N SER A 102 5.37 -10.78 -6.65
CA SER A 102 5.51 -9.48 -5.98
C SER A 102 5.29 -8.36 -6.98
N ALA A 103 4.47 -7.39 -6.62
CA ALA A 103 4.24 -6.15 -7.36
C ALA A 103 5.51 -5.29 -7.46
#